data_AF-A0A202E6W4-F1
#
_entry.id   AF-A0A202E6W4-F1
#
_cell.length_a   1.000
_cell.length_b   1.000
_cell.length_c   1.000
_cell.angle_alpha   90.00
_cell.angle_beta   90.00
_cell.angle_gamma   90.00
#
_symmetry.space_group_name_H-M   'P 1'
#
loop_
_entity.id
_entity.type
_entity.pdbx_description
1 polymer ?
#
loop_
_entity_poly.entity_id
_entity_poly.type
_entity_poly.pdbx_seq_one_letter_code
_entity_poly.pdbx_strand_id
1 'polypeptide(L)'
;MGDGPLDLPSAAVGVYAGLLGYGVGAALGVPRSALIVGALFGWLVVALGLSQRPWVWMALGRRRLLAAPMVVALVPALVLAVGLEYEAVAVPLTPVLWLVGLALSGMVVLEAGTTRYADRAAGEQLISWTATADPATQRRKTVSIVLGAAGFVGTFVAMLLFQIPSFLLTVSVVIVVVLAVRRGRPQTYEACEHGLRYRDVGTAGAQFCPWTRFDDYRETDDAIVLERRFGVDVRMDADAVPAEAREMLAASIDNVL
;
A
#
# COMPACT_ATOMS: atom_id res chain seq x y z
N MET A 1 11.84 -17.41 7.43
CA MET A 1 12.98 -16.53 7.10
C MET A 1 13.29 -15.73 8.34
N GLY A 2 14.54 -15.78 8.81
CA GLY A 2 14.92 -15.27 10.13
C GLY A 2 14.52 -13.81 10.34
N ASP A 3 13.75 -13.55 11.40
CA ASP A 3 13.49 -12.21 11.88
C ASP A 3 14.80 -11.66 12.43
N GLY A 4 15.53 -10.90 11.61
CA GLY A 4 16.50 -9.96 12.12
C GLY A 4 15.83 -9.01 13.12
N PRO A 5 16.59 -8.33 14.00
CA PRO A 5 16.02 -7.46 15.03
C PRO A 5 15.18 -6.29 14.48
N LEU A 6 15.26 -6.04 13.16
CA LEU A 6 14.52 -5.03 12.43
C LEU A 6 13.74 -5.68 11.29
N ASP A 7 12.41 -5.64 11.36
CA ASP A 7 11.55 -5.99 10.25
C ASP A 7 11.35 -4.79 9.32
N LEU A 8 11.26 -5.08 8.01
CA LEU A 8 11.11 -4.09 6.94
C LEU A 8 10.05 -2.98 7.23
N PRO A 9 8.84 -3.29 7.73
CA PRO A 9 7.84 -2.25 7.99
C PRO A 9 8.23 -1.33 9.15
N SER A 10 8.84 -1.85 10.22
CA SER A 10 9.31 -1.00 11.32
C SER A 10 10.51 -0.14 10.90
N ALA A 11 11.41 -0.69 10.08
CA ALA A 11 12.48 0.08 9.46
C ALA A 11 11.92 1.23 8.59
N ALA A 12 10.89 0.98 7.79
CA ALA A 12 10.25 1.99 6.96
C ALA A 12 9.55 3.09 7.77
N VAL A 13 8.84 2.75 8.85
CA VAL A 13 8.23 3.76 9.74
C VAL A 13 9.29 4.59 10.42
N GLY A 14 10.39 3.98 10.85
CA GLY A 14 11.45 4.75 11.44
C GLY A 14 12.15 5.67 10.40
N VAL A 15 12.32 5.25 9.14
CA VAL A 15 12.83 6.14 8.06
C VAL A 15 11.89 7.32 7.89
N TYR A 16 10.58 7.06 7.86
CA TYR A 16 9.55 8.09 7.79
C TYR A 16 9.63 9.06 8.99
N ALA A 17 9.78 8.55 10.21
CA ALA A 17 9.92 9.35 11.42
C ALA A 17 11.22 10.18 11.45
N GLY A 18 12.33 9.59 10.99
CA GLY A 18 13.62 10.28 10.86
C GLY A 18 13.56 11.41 9.82
N LEU A 19 12.93 11.18 8.67
CA LEU A 19 12.68 12.20 7.65
C LEU A 19 11.76 13.31 8.16
N LEU A 20 10.69 12.96 8.88
CA LEU A 20 9.80 13.94 9.52
C LEU A 20 10.56 14.81 10.53
N GLY A 21 11.29 14.18 11.44
CA GLY A 21 12.09 14.88 12.45
C GLY A 21 13.15 15.78 11.83
N TYR A 22 13.80 15.32 10.76
CA TYR A 22 14.76 16.13 9.99
C TYR A 22 14.11 17.40 9.43
N GLY A 23 12.94 17.28 8.79
CA GLY A 23 12.26 18.43 8.19
C GLY A 23 11.71 19.41 9.23
N VAL A 24 11.11 18.91 10.30
CA VAL A 24 10.63 19.76 11.42
C VAL A 24 11.81 20.50 12.06
N GLY A 25 12.90 19.80 12.36
CA GLY A 25 14.07 20.43 12.96
C GLY A 25 14.77 21.41 12.01
N ALA A 26 14.80 21.14 10.70
CA ALA A 26 15.30 22.10 9.71
C ALA A 26 14.46 23.38 9.69
N ALA A 27 13.13 23.25 9.76
CA ALA A 27 12.22 24.41 9.84
C ALA A 27 12.42 25.22 11.15
N LEU A 28 12.85 24.57 12.23
CA LEU A 28 13.17 25.20 13.52
C LEU A 28 14.62 25.75 13.59
N GLY A 29 15.40 25.67 12.52
CA GLY A 29 16.77 26.20 12.47
C GLY A 29 17.80 25.36 13.23
N VAL A 30 17.51 24.08 13.50
CA VAL A 30 18.44 23.18 14.19
C VAL A 30 19.70 22.93 13.33
N PRO A 31 20.90 22.87 13.92
CA PRO A 31 22.13 22.61 13.19
C PRO A 31 22.07 21.30 12.39
N ARG A 32 22.57 21.33 11.15
CA ARG A 32 22.52 20.18 10.23
C ARG A 32 23.15 18.90 10.79
N SER A 33 24.23 19.03 11.55
CA SER A 33 24.89 17.90 12.22
C SER A 33 23.97 17.24 13.26
N ALA A 34 23.28 18.05 14.08
CA ALA A 34 22.30 17.56 15.05
C ALA A 34 21.08 16.93 14.37
N LEU A 35 20.64 17.47 13.23
CA LEU A 35 19.55 16.89 12.43
C LEU A 35 19.90 15.52 11.85
N ILE A 36 21.09 15.36 11.30
CA ILE A 36 21.53 14.08 10.71
C ILE A 36 21.66 13.02 11.80
N VAL A 37 22.34 13.35 12.89
CA VAL A 37 22.50 12.42 14.03
C VAL A 37 21.15 12.09 14.65
N GLY A 38 20.32 13.11 14.91
CA GLY A 38 18.98 12.94 15.45
C GLY A 38 18.05 12.11 14.55
N ALA A 39 18.13 12.29 13.24
CA ALA A 39 17.35 11.50 12.27
C ALA A 39 17.80 10.03 12.24
N LEU A 40 19.11 9.77 12.26
CA LEU A 40 19.66 8.41 12.27
C LEU A 40 19.32 7.68 13.57
N PHE A 41 19.51 8.32 14.73
CA PHE A 41 19.14 7.75 16.02
C PHE A 41 17.63 7.61 16.18
N GLY A 42 16.87 8.63 15.81
CA GLY A 42 15.40 8.62 15.87
C GLY A 42 14.80 7.53 15.00
N TRP A 43 15.34 7.35 13.78
CA TRP A 43 14.99 6.22 12.91
C TRP A 43 15.16 4.88 13.64
N LEU A 44 16.36 4.63 14.18
CA LEU A 44 16.70 3.37 14.82
C LEU A 44 15.81 3.10 16.05
N VAL A 45 15.61 4.12 16.89
CA VAL A 45 14.79 4.02 18.11
C VAL A 45 13.32 3.71 17.76
N VAL A 46 12.75 4.41 16.77
CA VAL A 46 11.38 4.16 16.32
C VAL A 46 11.25 2.77 15.71
N ALA A 47 12.20 2.35 14.88
CA ALA A 47 12.17 1.06 14.22
C ALA A 47 12.27 -0.10 15.22
N LEU A 48 13.17 -0.01 16.20
CA LEU A 48 13.28 -1.01 17.29
C LEU A 48 12.06 -0.97 18.22
N GLY A 49 11.53 0.21 18.51
CA GLY A 49 10.32 0.34 19.34
C GLY A 49 9.09 -0.29 18.69
N LEU A 50 8.97 -0.20 17.37
CA LEU A 50 7.86 -0.79 16.61
C LEU A 50 8.03 -2.29 16.36
N SER A 51 9.26 -2.79 16.19
CA SER A 51 9.49 -4.23 16.02
C SER A 51 9.04 -5.03 17.25
N GLN A 52 9.12 -4.42 18.44
CA GLN A 52 8.63 -5.00 19.69
C GLN A 52 7.10 -4.84 19.91
N ARG A 53 6.38 -4.13 19.03
CA ARG A 53 4.96 -3.80 19.22
C ARG A 53 4.09 -4.27 18.05
N PRO A 54 3.93 -5.59 17.88
CA PRO A 54 3.19 -6.16 16.75
C PRO A 54 1.71 -5.75 16.69
N TRP A 55 1.11 -5.41 17.84
CA TRP A 55 -0.28 -4.95 17.95
C TRP A 55 -0.54 -3.63 17.20
N VAL A 56 0.49 -2.80 16.96
CA VAL A 56 0.35 -1.51 16.26
C VAL A 56 -0.12 -1.74 14.82
N TRP A 57 0.44 -2.75 14.14
CA TRP A 57 0.04 -3.11 12.77
C TRP A 57 -1.41 -3.59 12.71
N MET A 58 -1.87 -4.32 13.73
CA MET A 58 -3.26 -4.72 13.85
C MET A 58 -4.20 -3.54 14.06
N ALA A 59 -3.86 -2.63 14.97
CA ALA A 59 -4.66 -1.44 15.25
C ALA A 59 -4.76 -0.50 14.04
N LEU A 60 -3.64 -0.23 13.37
CA LEU A 60 -3.59 0.62 12.18
C LEU A 60 -4.28 -0.03 10.97
N GLY A 61 -4.09 -1.34 10.78
CA GLY A 61 -4.73 -2.11 9.70
C GLY A 61 -6.25 -2.15 9.82
N ARG A 62 -6.77 -2.45 11.03
CA ARG A 62 -8.23 -2.45 11.29
C ARG A 62 -8.87 -1.10 11.00
N ARG A 63 -8.20 -0.01 11.36
CA ARG A 63 -8.68 1.38 11.13
C ARG A 63 -8.35 1.93 9.74
N ARG A 64 -7.71 1.15 8.86
CA ARG A 64 -7.24 1.59 7.53
C ARG A 64 -6.30 2.81 7.56
N LEU A 65 -5.58 3.00 8.66
CA LEU A 65 -4.70 4.15 8.87
C LEU A 65 -3.28 3.95 8.28
N LEU A 66 -2.98 2.76 7.75
CA LEU A 66 -1.67 2.46 7.14
C LEU A 66 -1.36 3.33 5.91
N ALA A 67 -2.37 3.91 5.26
CA ALA A 67 -2.19 4.82 4.14
C ALA A 67 -1.92 6.27 4.57
N ALA A 68 -2.20 6.63 5.84
CA ALA A 68 -2.09 8.00 6.32
C ALA A 68 -0.68 8.61 6.14
N PRO A 69 0.44 7.91 6.45
CA PRO A 69 1.78 8.46 6.26
C PRO A 69 2.07 8.88 4.81
N MET A 70 1.59 8.10 3.84
CA MET A 70 1.70 8.40 2.42
C MET A 70 0.84 9.61 2.04
N VAL A 71 -0.45 9.60 2.41
CA VAL A 71 -1.43 10.64 2.02
C VAL A 71 -1.06 12.00 2.62
N VAL A 72 -0.68 12.04 3.89
CA VAL A 72 -0.31 13.27 4.62
C VAL A 72 0.92 13.94 4.01
N ALA A 73 1.84 13.17 3.40
CA ALA A 73 3.01 13.72 2.72
C ALA A 73 2.72 14.07 1.25
N LEU A 74 1.94 13.23 0.56
CA LEU A 74 1.64 13.39 -0.87
C LEU A 74 0.77 14.61 -1.14
N VAL A 75 -0.25 14.88 -0.32
CA VAL A 75 -1.18 16.01 -0.54
C VAL A 75 -0.44 17.36 -0.49
N PRO A 76 0.36 17.67 0.54
CA PRO A 76 1.17 18.89 0.54
C PRO A 76 2.21 18.93 -0.59
N ALA A 77 2.80 17.78 -0.97
CA ALA A 77 3.74 17.74 -2.10
C ALA A 77 3.07 18.20 -3.39
N LEU A 78 1.85 17.74 -3.64
CA LEU A 78 1.05 18.15 -4.80
C LEU A 78 0.66 19.63 -4.72
N VAL A 79 0.22 20.12 -3.55
CA VAL A 79 -0.13 21.54 -3.36
C VAL A 79 1.08 22.45 -3.59
N LEU A 80 2.26 22.11 -3.07
CA LEU A 80 3.48 22.90 -3.29
C LEU A 80 3.98 22.80 -4.75
N ALA A 81 3.83 21.65 -5.39
CA ALA A 81 4.15 21.50 -6.81
C ALA A 81 3.26 22.39 -7.69
N VAL A 82 1.96 22.44 -7.41
CA VAL A 82 1.01 23.36 -8.07
C VAL A 82 1.32 24.82 -7.71
N GLY A 83 1.60 25.13 -6.45
CA GLY A 83 1.95 26.50 -6.03
C GLY A 83 3.21 27.05 -6.71
N LEU A 84 4.18 26.17 -6.98
CA LEU A 84 5.38 26.48 -7.77
C LEU A 84 5.06 26.74 -9.24
N GLU A 85 4.10 26.01 -9.81
CA GLU A 85 3.68 26.09 -11.20
C GLU A 85 3.01 27.43 -11.55
N TYR A 86 2.21 27.98 -10.63
CA TYR A 86 1.48 29.23 -10.85
C TYR A 86 2.21 30.48 -10.32
N GLU A 87 3.49 30.36 -9.97
CA GLU A 87 4.27 31.39 -9.26
C GLU A 87 3.57 31.96 -8.02
N ALA A 88 2.57 31.24 -7.50
CA ALA A 88 1.71 31.71 -6.42
C ALA A 88 2.49 31.74 -5.10
N VAL A 89 3.53 30.92 -4.98
CA VAL A 89 4.42 30.86 -3.82
C VAL A 89 5.86 30.54 -4.27
N ALA A 90 6.82 31.39 -3.88
CA ALA A 90 8.25 31.14 -4.08
C ALA A 90 8.77 30.07 -3.12
N VAL A 91 8.49 28.80 -3.41
CA VAL A 91 8.90 27.65 -2.58
C VAL A 91 10.18 27.04 -3.13
N PRO A 92 11.24 26.85 -2.32
CA PRO A 92 12.42 26.12 -2.79
C PRO A 92 12.07 24.67 -3.18
N LEU A 93 12.84 24.07 -4.08
CA LEU A 93 12.60 22.70 -4.55
C LEU A 93 12.80 21.62 -3.45
N THR A 94 13.58 21.95 -2.43
CA THR A 94 13.96 21.09 -1.31
C THR A 94 12.77 20.53 -0.51
N PRO A 95 11.80 21.33 -0.03
CA PRO A 95 10.61 20.81 0.66
C PRO A 95 9.75 19.89 -0.20
N VAL A 96 9.65 20.13 -1.52
CA VAL A 96 8.91 19.25 -2.44
C VAL A 96 9.57 17.88 -2.51
N LEU A 97 10.88 17.84 -2.74
CA LEU A 97 11.67 16.60 -2.74
C LEU A 97 11.58 15.83 -1.42
N TRP A 98 11.63 16.55 -0.30
CA TRP A 98 11.50 15.98 1.03
C TRP A 98 10.13 15.33 1.25
N LEU A 99 9.04 16.00 0.86
CA LEU A 99 7.67 15.45 0.94
C LEU A 99 7.47 14.25 0.01
N VAL A 100 8.09 14.24 -1.17
CA VAL A 100 8.09 13.07 -2.05
C VAL A 100 8.80 11.88 -1.38
N GLY A 101 9.95 12.11 -0.74
CA GLY A 101 10.64 11.07 0.04
C GLY A 101 9.79 10.53 1.20
N LEU A 102 9.04 11.39 1.89
CA LEU A 102 8.06 10.99 2.90
C LEU A 102 6.89 10.19 2.31
N ALA A 103 6.37 10.58 1.14
CA ALA A 103 5.30 9.86 0.48
C ALA A 103 5.77 8.45 0.05
N LEU A 104 6.98 8.32 -0.51
CA LEU A 104 7.56 7.04 -0.91
C LEU A 104 7.81 6.13 0.29
N SER A 105 8.38 6.64 1.37
CA SER A 105 8.54 5.85 2.61
C SER A 105 7.18 5.47 3.21
N GLY A 106 6.19 6.37 3.18
CA GLY A 106 4.81 6.08 3.55
C GLY A 106 4.16 4.99 2.70
N MET A 107 4.47 4.91 1.41
CA MET A 107 4.01 3.83 0.52
C MET A 107 4.61 2.47 0.92
N VAL A 108 5.88 2.44 1.31
CA VAL A 108 6.51 1.22 1.86
C VAL A 108 5.85 0.81 3.17
N VAL A 109 5.55 1.76 4.06
CA VAL A 109 4.81 1.52 5.31
C VAL A 109 3.42 0.94 5.01
N LEU A 110 2.73 1.48 3.99
CA LEU A 110 1.45 0.96 3.55
C LEU A 110 1.55 -0.50 3.11
N GLU A 111 2.39 -0.82 2.12
CA GLU A 111 2.51 -2.17 1.55
C GLU A 111 3.03 -3.20 2.55
N ALA A 112 4.09 -2.88 3.30
CA ALA A 112 4.67 -3.79 4.28
C ALA A 112 3.78 -3.92 5.52
N GLY A 113 3.12 -2.82 5.93
CA GLY A 113 2.18 -2.80 7.03
C GLY A 113 0.90 -3.58 6.72
N THR A 114 0.35 -3.48 5.50
CA THR A 114 -0.82 -4.27 5.10
C THR A 114 -0.51 -5.75 5.04
N THR A 115 0.70 -6.10 4.61
CA THR A 115 1.18 -7.49 4.62
C THR A 115 1.31 -8.02 6.04
N ARG A 116 1.98 -7.28 6.94
CA ARG A 116 2.07 -7.64 8.36
C ARG A 116 0.72 -7.68 9.07
N TYR A 117 -0.22 -6.83 8.67
CA TYR A 117 -1.60 -6.90 9.14
C TYR A 117 -2.26 -8.19 8.66
N ALA A 118 -2.16 -8.52 7.37
CA ALA A 118 -2.74 -9.73 6.80
C ALA A 118 -2.19 -10.99 7.46
N ASP A 119 -0.88 -11.08 7.64
CA ASP A 119 -0.23 -12.25 8.26
C ASP A 119 -0.64 -12.45 9.72
N ARG A 120 -0.99 -11.38 10.44
CA ARG A 120 -1.40 -11.46 11.85
C ARG A 120 -2.91 -11.60 12.03
N ALA A 121 -3.69 -11.07 11.11
CA ALA A 121 -5.14 -11.06 11.21
C ALA A 121 -5.78 -12.32 10.62
N ALA A 122 -5.07 -13.05 9.74
CA ALA A 122 -5.60 -14.21 9.03
C ALA A 122 -5.97 -15.39 9.94
N GLY A 123 -5.21 -15.65 11.00
CA GLY A 123 -5.33 -16.89 11.79
C GLY A 123 -4.72 -18.08 11.04
N GLU A 124 -5.19 -19.29 11.34
CA GLU A 124 -4.72 -20.49 10.65
C GLU A 124 -5.19 -20.51 9.18
N GLN A 125 -4.31 -20.93 8.28
CA GLN A 125 -4.66 -21.14 6.88
C GLN A 125 -5.40 -22.48 6.75
N LEU A 126 -6.63 -22.43 6.22
CA LEU A 126 -7.47 -23.61 6.03
C LEU A 126 -7.24 -24.21 4.64
N ILE A 127 -7.33 -23.38 3.60
CA ILE A 127 -7.14 -23.80 2.22
C ILE A 127 -6.62 -22.65 1.35
N SER A 128 -5.86 -22.98 0.31
CA SER A 128 -5.33 -22.02 -0.66
C SER A 128 -5.54 -22.47 -2.10
N TRP A 129 -5.88 -21.54 -2.97
CA TRP A 129 -6.02 -21.76 -4.41
C TRP A 129 -5.51 -20.55 -5.18
N THR A 130 -5.32 -20.71 -6.48
CA THR A 130 -4.88 -19.60 -7.35
C THR A 130 -5.94 -19.37 -8.41
N ALA A 131 -6.45 -18.15 -8.46
CA ALA A 131 -7.44 -17.74 -9.46
C ALA A 131 -7.05 -16.39 -10.08
N THR A 132 -7.56 -16.11 -11.26
CA THR A 132 -7.40 -14.81 -11.90
C THR A 132 -8.09 -13.73 -11.06
N ALA A 133 -7.44 -12.57 -10.96
CA ALA A 133 -8.02 -11.42 -10.27
C ALA A 133 -9.31 -10.97 -10.96
N ASP A 134 -10.32 -10.61 -10.17
CA ASP A 134 -11.63 -10.11 -10.60
C ASP A 134 -11.52 -9.00 -11.69
N PRO A 135 -12.36 -9.01 -12.74
CA PRO A 135 -12.41 -7.95 -13.74
C PRO A 135 -12.59 -6.54 -13.16
N ALA A 136 -13.32 -6.34 -12.05
CA ALA A 136 -13.41 -5.01 -11.43
C ALA A 136 -12.10 -4.59 -10.76
N THR A 137 -11.41 -5.52 -10.11
CA THR A 137 -10.04 -5.33 -9.60
C THR A 137 -9.04 -5.06 -10.73
N GLN A 138 -9.14 -5.77 -11.86
CA GLN A 138 -8.34 -5.50 -13.05
C GLN A 138 -8.65 -4.13 -13.65
N ARG A 139 -9.92 -3.70 -13.65
CA ARG A 139 -10.33 -2.38 -14.10
C ARG A 139 -9.79 -1.29 -13.18
N ARG A 140 -9.85 -1.46 -11.85
CA ARG A 140 -9.22 -0.54 -10.88
C ARG A 140 -7.72 -0.43 -11.14
N LYS A 141 -7.01 -1.56 -11.27
CA LYS A 141 -5.57 -1.59 -11.62
C LYS A 141 -5.31 -0.87 -12.96
N THR A 142 -6.15 -1.09 -13.96
CA THR A 142 -6.05 -0.44 -15.27
C THR A 142 -6.27 1.07 -15.19
N VAL A 143 -7.29 1.51 -14.46
CA VAL A 143 -7.56 2.94 -14.20
C VAL A 143 -6.38 3.58 -13.47
N SER A 144 -5.82 2.92 -12.45
CA SER A 144 -4.61 3.39 -11.75
C SER A 144 -3.40 3.49 -12.69
N ILE A 145 -3.20 2.51 -13.58
CA ILE A 145 -2.13 2.56 -14.60
C ILE A 145 -2.36 3.71 -15.57
N VAL A 146 -3.59 3.92 -16.05
CA VAL A 146 -3.94 5.01 -16.97
C VAL A 146 -3.76 6.36 -16.31
N LEU A 147 -4.19 6.53 -15.06
CA LEU A 147 -3.93 7.73 -14.26
C LEU A 147 -2.43 7.96 -14.07
N GLY A 148 -1.66 6.90 -13.74
CA GLY A 148 -0.21 6.97 -13.63
C GLY A 148 0.46 7.37 -14.95
N ALA A 149 0.00 6.81 -16.07
CA ALA A 149 0.51 7.10 -17.41
C ALA A 149 0.14 8.52 -17.86
N ALA A 150 -1.09 8.97 -17.58
CA ALA A 150 -1.52 10.35 -17.82
C ALA A 150 -0.70 11.34 -16.97
N GLY A 151 -0.45 10.99 -15.70
CA GLY A 151 0.45 11.75 -14.82
C GLY A 151 1.88 11.79 -15.36
N PHE A 152 2.40 10.67 -15.87
CA PHE A 152 3.71 10.62 -16.53
C PHE A 152 3.77 11.50 -17.78
N VAL A 153 2.80 11.40 -18.68
CA VAL A 153 2.71 12.23 -19.90
C VAL A 153 2.61 13.70 -19.53
N GLY A 154 1.78 14.05 -18.55
CA GLY A 154 1.69 15.41 -18.02
C GLY A 154 3.02 15.91 -17.47
N THR A 155 3.71 15.09 -16.69
CA THR A 155 5.05 15.42 -16.13
C THR A 155 6.11 15.54 -17.24
N PHE A 156 6.04 14.73 -18.29
CA PHE A 156 6.96 14.75 -19.42
C PHE A 156 6.77 15.97 -20.32
N VAL A 157 5.52 16.30 -20.67
CA VAL A 157 5.17 17.51 -21.42
C VAL A 157 5.54 18.74 -20.60
N ALA A 158 5.29 18.73 -19.30
CA ALA A 158 5.64 19.83 -18.43
C ALA A 158 7.18 19.96 -18.25
N MET A 159 7.94 18.86 -18.25
CA MET A 159 9.41 18.92 -18.31
C MET A 159 9.90 19.60 -19.60
N LEU A 160 9.35 19.24 -20.75
CA LEU A 160 9.76 19.80 -22.05
C LEU A 160 9.43 21.28 -22.17
N LEU A 161 8.28 21.72 -21.64
CA LEU A 161 7.81 23.10 -21.76
C LEU A 161 8.36 24.01 -20.65
N PHE A 162 8.67 23.48 -19.46
CA PHE A 162 8.93 24.28 -18.26
C PHE A 162 10.22 23.91 -17.49
N GLN A 163 11.14 23.13 -18.10
CA GLN A 163 12.43 22.72 -17.49
C GLN A 163 12.32 22.06 -16.10
N ILE A 164 11.27 21.26 -15.90
CA ILE A 164 11.03 20.53 -14.64
C ILE A 164 12.18 19.54 -14.35
N PRO A 165 12.55 19.31 -13.08
CA PRO A 165 13.54 18.32 -12.72
C PRO A 165 13.19 16.89 -13.18
N SER A 166 14.15 16.21 -13.80
CA SER A 166 14.00 14.88 -14.41
C SER A 166 13.63 13.75 -13.44
N PHE A 167 13.81 13.93 -12.12
CA PHE A 167 13.50 12.89 -11.13
C PHE A 167 12.00 12.61 -10.99
N LEU A 168 11.12 13.60 -11.24
CA LEU A 168 9.66 13.40 -11.21
C LEU A 168 9.21 12.44 -12.33
N LEU A 169 9.91 12.51 -13.46
CA LEU A 169 9.78 11.61 -14.58
C LEU A 169 10.19 10.20 -14.17
N THR A 170 11.32 10.03 -13.48
CA THR A 170 11.78 8.72 -12.97
C THR A 170 10.80 8.10 -11.98
N VAL A 171 10.28 8.88 -11.01
CA VAL A 171 9.28 8.38 -10.03
C VAL A 171 8.00 7.94 -10.73
N SER A 172 7.53 8.73 -11.70
CA SER A 172 6.33 8.39 -12.48
C SER A 172 6.51 7.13 -13.31
N VAL A 173 7.68 6.95 -13.96
CA VAL A 173 8.02 5.70 -14.68
C VAL A 173 8.02 4.52 -13.73
N VAL A 174 8.67 4.64 -12.56
CA VAL A 174 8.74 3.54 -11.59
C VAL A 174 7.34 3.13 -11.13
N ILE A 175 6.46 4.09 -10.81
CA ILE A 175 5.07 3.81 -10.41
C ILE A 175 4.32 3.10 -11.55
N VAL A 176 4.41 3.60 -12.78
CA VAL A 176 3.73 3.01 -13.94
C VAL A 176 4.24 1.60 -14.22
N VAL A 177 5.56 1.39 -14.19
CA VAL A 177 6.19 0.08 -14.40
C VAL A 177 5.78 -0.91 -13.31
N VAL A 178 5.82 -0.51 -12.03
CA VAL A 178 5.39 -1.37 -10.91
C VAL A 178 3.92 -1.76 -11.06
N LEU A 179 3.04 -0.81 -11.38
CA LEU A 179 1.62 -1.09 -11.61
C LEU A 179 1.40 -1.99 -12.84
N ALA A 180 2.14 -1.77 -13.92
CA ALA A 180 2.06 -2.56 -15.15
C ALA A 180 2.55 -4.00 -14.93
N VAL A 181 3.65 -4.20 -14.18
CA VAL A 181 4.20 -5.52 -13.85
C VAL A 181 3.25 -6.33 -12.97
N ARG A 182 2.42 -5.67 -12.15
CA ARG A 182 1.38 -6.32 -11.31
C ARG A 182 0.08 -6.61 -12.09
N ARG A 183 -0.07 -6.14 -13.33
CA ARG A 183 -1.28 -6.35 -14.14
C ARG A 183 -1.32 -7.78 -14.68
N GLY A 184 -2.49 -8.42 -14.62
CA GLY A 184 -2.73 -9.74 -15.21
C GLY A 184 -2.05 -10.90 -14.47
N ARG A 185 -1.39 -10.63 -13.32
CA ARG A 185 -0.87 -11.71 -12.49
C ARG A 185 -2.02 -12.47 -11.82
N PRO A 186 -1.97 -13.80 -11.79
CA PRO A 186 -2.90 -14.57 -10.97
C PRO A 186 -2.72 -14.20 -9.50
N GLN A 187 -3.79 -14.39 -8.73
CA GLN A 187 -3.82 -14.13 -7.30
C GLN A 187 -3.94 -15.46 -6.57
N THR A 188 -3.08 -15.65 -5.58
CA THR A 188 -3.25 -16.74 -4.61
C THR A 188 -4.22 -16.25 -3.55
N TYR A 189 -5.34 -16.95 -3.43
CA TYR A 189 -6.35 -16.76 -2.40
C TYR A 189 -6.17 -17.82 -1.33
N GLU A 190 -6.36 -17.41 -0.08
CA GLU A 190 -6.22 -18.27 1.07
C GLU A 190 -7.40 -17.99 1.99
N ALA A 191 -8.25 -19.00 2.16
CA ALA A 191 -9.27 -18.97 3.20
C ALA A 191 -8.58 -19.30 4.53
N CYS A 192 -8.68 -18.36 5.45
CA CYS A 192 -8.10 -18.47 6.78
C CYS A 192 -9.21 -18.40 7.83
N GLU A 193 -8.90 -18.80 9.06
CA GLU A 193 -9.83 -18.85 10.19
C GLU A 193 -10.67 -17.56 10.35
N HIS A 194 -10.05 -16.39 10.16
CA HIS A 194 -10.71 -15.11 10.41
C HIS A 194 -11.10 -14.33 9.14
N GLY A 195 -10.71 -14.80 7.96
CA GLY A 195 -11.02 -14.10 6.71
C GLY A 195 -10.32 -14.66 5.48
N LEU A 196 -10.53 -13.96 4.37
CA LEU A 196 -9.88 -14.22 3.09
C LEU A 196 -8.60 -13.38 2.97
N ARG A 197 -7.45 -14.05 2.84
CA ARG A 197 -6.17 -13.43 2.47
C ARG A 197 -5.93 -13.62 0.97
N TYR A 198 -5.39 -12.61 0.30
CA TYR A 198 -4.98 -12.74 -1.10
C TYR A 198 -3.67 -12.02 -1.38
N ARG A 199 -2.90 -12.58 -2.33
CA ARG A 199 -1.57 -12.11 -2.74
C ARG A 199 -1.42 -12.22 -4.25
N ASP A 200 -0.91 -11.18 -4.90
CA ASP A 200 -0.53 -11.26 -6.31
C ASP A 200 0.69 -12.18 -6.44
N VAL A 201 0.63 -13.18 -7.34
CA VAL A 201 1.72 -14.16 -7.53
C VAL A 201 3.03 -13.43 -7.88
N GLY A 202 4.12 -13.82 -7.21
CA GLY A 202 5.44 -13.21 -7.39
C GLY A 202 5.55 -11.78 -6.83
N THR A 203 4.65 -11.39 -5.93
CA THR A 203 4.78 -10.16 -5.13
C THR A 203 4.82 -10.50 -3.64
N ALA A 204 5.49 -9.66 -2.86
CA ALA A 204 5.53 -9.82 -1.41
C ALA A 204 4.29 -9.25 -0.69
N GLY A 205 3.44 -8.50 -1.39
CA GLY A 205 2.29 -7.80 -0.79
C GLY A 205 1.11 -8.74 -0.56
N ALA A 206 0.62 -8.82 0.67
CA ALA A 206 -0.61 -9.52 1.00
C ALA A 206 -1.70 -8.54 1.47
N GLN A 207 -2.96 -8.88 1.15
CA GLN A 207 -4.14 -8.17 1.63
C GLN A 207 -5.06 -9.15 2.35
N PHE A 208 -5.80 -8.65 3.33
CA PHE A 208 -6.69 -9.46 4.15
C PHE A 208 -8.05 -8.80 4.31
N CYS A 209 -9.10 -9.60 4.11
CA CYS A 209 -10.47 -9.22 4.38
C CYS A 209 -11.11 -10.16 5.40
N PRO A 210 -11.56 -9.66 6.56
CA PRO A 210 -12.27 -10.50 7.53
C PRO A 210 -13.60 -11.02 6.97
N TRP A 211 -14.03 -12.20 7.44
CA TRP A 211 -15.29 -12.82 7.02
C TRP A 211 -16.50 -11.93 7.29
N THR A 212 -16.50 -11.18 8.39
CA THR A 212 -17.55 -10.24 8.80
C THR A 212 -17.82 -9.09 7.82
N ARG A 213 -17.06 -8.98 6.73
CA ARG A 213 -17.27 -7.98 5.67
C ARG A 213 -18.00 -8.54 4.46
N PHE A 214 -18.11 -9.86 4.36
CA PHE A 214 -18.87 -10.52 3.32
C PHE A 214 -20.29 -10.75 3.84
N ASP A 215 -21.25 -10.37 3.03
CA ASP A 215 -22.67 -10.42 3.36
C ASP A 215 -23.35 -11.62 2.72
N ASP A 216 -22.82 -12.10 1.58
CA ASP A 216 -23.40 -13.22 0.84
C ASP A 216 -22.32 -14.00 0.05
N TYR A 217 -22.64 -15.27 -0.21
CA TYR A 217 -21.89 -16.19 -1.05
C TYR A 217 -22.79 -16.64 -2.20
N ARG A 218 -22.37 -16.39 -3.44
CA ARG A 218 -23.10 -16.82 -4.63
C ARG A 218 -22.22 -17.60 -5.59
N GLU A 219 -22.64 -18.84 -5.84
CA GLU A 219 -22.09 -19.66 -6.92
C GLU A 219 -22.92 -19.47 -8.18
N THR A 220 -22.25 -19.21 -9.29
CA THR A 220 -22.83 -19.12 -10.64
C THR A 220 -22.03 -20.03 -11.56
N ASP A 221 -22.61 -20.40 -12.70
CA ASP A 221 -22.00 -21.34 -13.66
C ASP A 221 -20.56 -20.96 -14.05
N ASP A 222 -20.27 -19.65 -14.14
CA ASP A 222 -18.95 -19.14 -14.57
C ASP A 222 -18.11 -18.54 -13.43
N ALA A 223 -18.67 -18.36 -12.22
CA ALA A 223 -17.97 -17.63 -11.18
C ALA A 223 -18.47 -17.89 -9.76
N ILE A 224 -17.55 -17.75 -8.82
CA ILE A 224 -17.83 -17.61 -7.40
C ILE A 224 -17.75 -16.14 -7.03
N VAL A 225 -18.83 -15.62 -6.44
CA VAL A 225 -18.97 -14.21 -6.06
C VAL A 225 -19.11 -14.11 -4.56
N LEU A 226 -18.21 -13.32 -3.95
CA LEU A 226 -18.32 -12.91 -2.55
C LEU A 226 -18.81 -11.46 -2.50
N GLU A 227 -20.02 -11.27 -1.99
CA GLU A 227 -20.67 -9.95 -1.93
C GLU A 227 -20.34 -9.24 -0.61
N ARG A 228 -20.26 -7.91 -0.64
CA ARG A 228 -20.14 -7.07 0.57
C ARG A 228 -21.26 -6.05 0.62
N ARG A 229 -21.60 -5.59 1.83
CA ARG A 229 -22.67 -4.60 2.11
C ARG A 229 -22.77 -3.37 1.23
N PHE A 230 -21.66 -2.89 0.66
CA PHE A 230 -21.62 -1.70 -0.19
C PHE A 230 -20.96 -1.96 -1.56
N GLY A 231 -20.97 -3.21 -2.04
CA GLY A 231 -20.55 -3.57 -3.40
C GLY A 231 -20.03 -5.00 -3.54
N VAL A 232 -20.00 -5.49 -4.78
CA VAL A 232 -19.34 -6.75 -5.17
C VAL A 232 -17.83 -6.52 -5.16
N ASP A 233 -17.06 -7.29 -4.38
CA ASP A 233 -15.63 -7.00 -4.20
C ASP A 233 -14.70 -8.18 -4.56
N VAL A 234 -15.19 -9.44 -4.64
CA VAL A 234 -14.37 -10.57 -5.09
C VAL A 234 -15.17 -11.50 -6.00
N ARG A 235 -14.78 -11.58 -7.27
CA ARG A 235 -15.28 -12.54 -8.25
C ARG A 235 -14.13 -13.41 -8.73
N MET A 236 -14.27 -14.72 -8.58
CA MET A 236 -13.29 -15.72 -9.00
C MET A 236 -13.93 -16.59 -10.07
N ASP A 237 -13.14 -17.01 -11.05
CA ASP A 237 -13.56 -18.01 -12.02
C ASP A 237 -13.91 -19.31 -11.29
N ALA A 238 -15.11 -19.87 -11.52
CA ALA A 238 -15.58 -21.04 -10.80
C ALA A 238 -14.62 -22.23 -11.02
N ASP A 239 -14.14 -22.42 -12.24
CA ASP A 239 -13.24 -23.53 -12.60
C ASP A 239 -11.88 -23.44 -11.90
N ALA A 240 -11.48 -22.23 -11.48
CA ALA A 240 -10.24 -21.99 -10.76
C ALA A 240 -10.34 -22.21 -9.25
N VAL A 241 -11.55 -22.42 -8.71
CA VAL A 241 -11.78 -22.66 -7.28
C VAL A 241 -12.10 -24.14 -7.02
N PRO A 242 -11.21 -24.87 -6.31
CA PRO A 242 -11.44 -26.27 -5.96
C PRO A 242 -12.72 -26.46 -5.13
N ALA A 243 -13.41 -27.59 -5.30
CA ALA A 243 -14.66 -27.89 -4.58
C ALA A 243 -14.52 -27.71 -3.05
N GLU A 244 -13.42 -28.20 -2.47
CA GLU A 244 -13.10 -28.05 -1.04
C GLU A 244 -13.02 -26.56 -0.61
N ALA A 245 -12.53 -25.68 -1.50
CA ALA A 245 -12.48 -24.25 -1.23
C ALA A 245 -13.86 -23.60 -1.33
N ARG A 246 -14.74 -24.09 -2.22
CA ARG A 246 -16.13 -23.63 -2.33
C ARG A 246 -16.91 -23.95 -1.06
N GLU A 247 -16.81 -25.20 -0.61
CA GLU A 247 -17.44 -25.66 0.65
C GLU A 247 -16.94 -24.85 1.84
N MET A 248 -15.63 -24.61 1.92
CA MET A 248 -15.04 -23.81 3.00
C MET A 248 -15.50 -22.35 2.96
N LEU A 249 -15.62 -21.75 1.77
CA LEU A 249 -16.10 -20.38 1.61
C LEU A 249 -17.56 -20.24 2.07
N ALA A 250 -18.43 -21.15 1.63
CA ALA A 250 -19.83 -21.18 2.04
C ALA A 250 -19.94 -21.34 3.57
N ALA A 251 -19.26 -22.35 4.14
CA ALA A 251 -19.26 -22.60 5.58
C ALA A 251 -18.72 -21.42 6.40
N SER A 252 -17.68 -20.72 5.91
CA SER A 252 -17.08 -19.59 6.63
C SER A 252 -17.98 -18.36 6.67
N ILE A 253 -18.82 -18.16 5.64
CA ILE A 253 -19.76 -17.03 5.57
C ILE A 253 -21.01 -17.35 6.40
N ASP A 254 -21.54 -18.56 6.29
CA ASP A 254 -22.72 -19.01 7.05
C ASP A 254 -22.49 -19.00 8.57
N ASN A 255 -21.27 -19.29 9.04
CA ASN A 255 -20.95 -19.27 10.47
C ASN A 255 -20.83 -17.85 11.07
N VAL A 256 -20.81 -16.81 10.24
CA VAL A 256 -20.63 -15.41 10.65
C VAL A 256 -21.93 -14.61 10.58
N LEU A 257 -22.89 -15.05 9.74
CA LEU A 257 -24.24 -14.50 9.61
C LEU A 257 -25.18 -15.04 10.69
#